data_AF-A0A653CDL2-F1
#
_entry.id   AF-A0A653CDL2-F1
#
_cell.length_a   1.000
_cell.length_b   1.000
_cell.length_c   1.000
_cell.angle_alpha   90.00
_cell.angle_beta   90.00
_cell.angle_gamma   90.00
#
_symmetry.space_group_name_H-M   'P 1'
#
loop_
_entity.id
_entity.type
_entity.pdbx_description
1 polymer ?
#
loop_
_entity_poly.entity_id
_entity_poly.type
_entity_poly.pdbx_seq_one_letter_code
_entity_poly.pdbx_strand_id
1 'polypeptide(L)' 'SLIAAFEAELVVLLNILEQHSAVYGLGIKYNKTKVMIVDRKQSSRNKVSRPL' A
#
# COMPACT_ATOMS: atom_id res chain seq x y z
N SER A 1 -8.46 -6.50 -12.56
CA SER A 1 -7.49 -5.38 -12.57
C SER A 1 -6.39 -5.71 -11.56
N LEU A 2 -5.13 -5.35 -11.83
CA LEU A 2 -4.00 -5.58 -10.89
C LEU A 2 -4.30 -5.05 -9.48
N ILE A 3 -5.04 -3.94 -9.40
CA ILE A 3 -5.51 -3.31 -8.18
C ILE A 3 -6.39 -4.25 -7.34
N ALA A 4 -7.36 -4.95 -7.95
CA ALA A 4 -8.27 -5.84 -7.24
C ALA A 4 -7.56 -7.13 -6.74
N ALA A 5 -6.57 -7.62 -7.48
CA ALA A 5 -5.75 -8.75 -7.05
C ALA A 5 -4.88 -8.38 -5.83
N PHE A 6 -4.29 -7.18 -5.85
CA PHE A 6 -3.47 -6.66 -4.74
C PHE A 6 -4.29 -6.36 -3.48
N GLU A 7 -5.53 -5.86 -3.63
CA GLU A 7 -6.44 -5.68 -2.49
C GLU A 7 -6.73 -7.00 -1.77
N ALA A 8 -7.02 -8.07 -2.52
CA ALA A 8 -7.29 -9.37 -1.93
C ALA A 8 -6.05 -9.97 -1.22
N GLU A 9 -4.86 -9.87 -1.81
CA GLU A 9 -3.61 -10.33 -1.18
C GLU A 9 -3.28 -9.55 0.10
N LEU A 10 -3.48 -8.22 0.11
CA LEU A 10 -3.25 -7.42 1.31
C LEU A 10 -4.22 -7.74 2.44
N VAL A 11 -5.48 -8.03 2.13
CA VAL A 11 -6.48 -8.45 3.13
C VAL A 11 -6.06 -9.77 3.79
N VAL A 12 -5.58 -10.74 2.99
CA VAL A 12 -5.08 -12.02 3.53
C VAL A 12 -3.86 -11.80 4.42
N LEU A 13 -2.90 -10.96 4.00
CA LEU A 13 -1.70 -10.67 4.78
C LEU A 13 -2.03 -9.97 6.10
N LEU A 14 -2.93 -9.00 6.09
CA LEU A 14 -3.39 -8.30 7.30
C LEU A 14 -4.07 -9.26 8.29
N ASN A 15 -4.91 -10.16 7.79
CA ASN A 15 -5.59 -11.15 8.62
C ASN A 15 -4.58 -12.12 9.30
N ILE A 16 -3.54 -12.54 8.57
CA ILE A 16 -2.47 -13.39 9.14
C ILE A 16 -1.70 -12.65 10.24
N LEU A 17 -1.36 -11.37 10.01
CA LEU A 17 -0.65 -10.56 11.00
C LEU A 17 -1.50 -10.30 12.25
N GLU A 18 -2.79 -10.03 12.07
CA GLU A 18 -3.74 -9.85 13.18
C GLU A 18 -3.88 -11.14 14.01
N GLN A 19 -4.04 -12.29 13.36
CA GLN A 19 -4.10 -13.59 14.03
C GLN A 19 -2.80 -13.93 14.76
N HIS A 20 -1.65 -13.74 14.11
CA HIS A 20 -0.34 -13.97 14.72
C HIS A 20 -0.13 -13.05 15.93
N SER A 21 -0.54 -11.80 15.82
CA SER A 21 -0.47 -10.84 16.92
C SER A 21 -1.33 -11.27 18.13
N ALA A 22 -2.53 -11.79 17.87
CA ALA A 22 -3.42 -12.29 18.91
C ALA A 22 -2.81 -13.45 19.72
N VAL A 23 -2.00 -14.32 19.08
CA VAL A 23 -1.29 -15.44 19.74
C VAL A 23 -0.28 -14.93 20.77
N TYR A 24 0.39 -13.82 20.50
CA TYR A 24 1.35 -13.22 21.42
C TYR A 24 0.69 -12.25 22.43
N GLY A 25 -0.64 -12.14 22.43
CA GLY A 25 -1.36 -11.16 23.26
C GLY A 25 -1.04 -9.71 22.93
N LEU A 26 -0.28 -9.46 21.87
CA LEU A 26 -0.09 -8.13 21.32
C LEU A 26 -1.40 -7.79 20.60
N GLY A 27 -2.20 -6.87 21.11
CA GLY A 27 -3.34 -6.34 20.37
C GLY A 27 -2.87 -5.40 19.26
N ILE A 28 -2.34 -5.91 18.14
CA ILE A 28 -1.97 -5.06 17.01
C ILE A 28 -3.25 -4.69 16.26
N LYS A 29 -3.80 -3.53 16.60
CA LYS A 29 -4.91 -2.90 15.87
C LYS A 29 -4.34 -2.09 14.71
N TYR A 30 -4.41 -2.61 13.50
CA TYR A 30 -4.11 -1.82 12.31
C TYR A 30 -5.19 -0.75 12.14
N ASN A 31 -4.80 0.53 12.17
CA ASN A 31 -5.71 1.59 11.71
C ASN A 31 -5.99 1.31 10.22
N LYS A 32 -7.26 1.09 9.90
CA LYS A 32 -7.80 0.76 8.57
C LYS A 32 -7.65 1.91 7.56
N THR A 33 -6.58 2.69 7.65
CA THR A 33 -6.18 3.67 6.65
C THR A 33 -6.13 2.93 5.33
N LYS A 34 -7.14 3.17 4.49
CA LYS A 34 -7.28 2.57 3.17
C LYS A 34 -5.91 2.64 2.50
N VAL A 35 -5.40 1.49 2.08
CA VAL A 35 -4.22 1.41 1.23
C VAL A 35 -4.62 2.06 -0.09
N MET A 36 -4.49 3.39 -0.17
CA MET A 36 -4.56 4.10 -1.44
C MET A 36 -3.26 3.77 -2.16
N ILE A 37 -3.33 2.79 -3.05
CA ILE A 37 -2.31 2.62 -4.10
C ILE A 37 -2.39 3.90 -4.93
N VAL A 38 -1.55 4.88 -4.60
CA VAL A 38 -1.45 6.12 -5.35
C VAL A 38 -0.88 5.74 -6.71
N ASP A 39 -1.70 5.83 -7.77
CA ASP A 39 -1.24 5.82 -9.16
C ASP A 39 -0.44 7.09 -9.40
N ARG A 40 0.80 7.10 -8.89
CA ARG A 40 1.70 8.23 -9.05
C ARG A 40 2.24 8.13 -10.46
N LYS A 41 1.50 8.68 -11.42
CA LYS A 41 1.99 8.87 -12.78
C LYS A 41 3.27 9.69 -12.69
N GLN A 42 4.41 9.02 -12.81
CA GLN A 42 5.73 9.62 -12.66
C GLN A 42 5.99 10.53 -13.86
N SER A 43 5.54 11.77 -13.77
CA SER A 43 5.88 12.80 -14.74
C SER A 43 7.35 13.19 -14.53
N SER A 44 8.26 12.50 -15.22
CA SER A 44 9.65 12.95 -15.39
C SER A 44 9.63 14.28 -16.14
N ARG A 45 9.61 15.39 -15.41
CA ARG A 45 9.66 16.73 -16.01
C ARG A 45 11.10 17.10 -16.28
N ASN A 46 11.66 16.54 -17.34
CA ASN A 46 12.98 16.88 -17.86
C ASN A 46 12.89 18.27 -18.51
N LYS A 47 12.93 19.35 -17.71
CA LYS A 47 13.06 20.70 -18.27
C LYS A 47 14.53 20.95 -18.59
N VAL A 48 14.96 20.57 -19.79
CA VAL A 48 16.20 21.11 -20.39
C VAL A 48 15.87 22.52 -20.86
N SER A 49 16.21 23.54 -20.08
CA SER A 49 16.23 24.92 -20.58
C SER A 49 17.50 25.11 -21.41
N ARG A 50 17.35 25.18 -22.73
CA ARG A 50 18.39 25.66 -23.65
C ARG A 50 18.14 27.16 -23.86
N PRO A 51 19.11 28.05 -23.59
CA PRO A 51 18.99 29.45 -24.00
C PRO A 51 19.16 29.57 -25.54
N LEU A 52 18.34 30.42 -26.17
CA LEU A 52 18.52 30.88 -27.56
C LEU A 52 19.56 32.01 -27.60
#